data_AF-A0A645I5V4-F1
#
_entry.id   AF-A0A645I5V4-F1
#
_cell.length_a   1.000
_cell.length_b   1.000
_cell.length_c   1.000
_cell.angle_alpha   90.00
_cell.angle_beta   90.00
_cell.angle_gamma   90.00
#
_symmetry.space_group_name_H-M   'P 1'
#
loop_
_entity.id
_entity.type
_entity.pdbx_description
1 polymer ?
#
loop_
_entity_poly.entity_id
_entity_poly.type
_entity_poly.pdbx_seq_one_letter_code
_entity_poly.pdbx_strand_id
1 'polypeptide(L)'
;MADGCMDAYADDVFACGARGIISEPYTDYKAIAKKHKDCFLAGEGDNRILSTEDPRAIKDMVLSMVDTARMTGGYMMCIGNHIPWNVPAEGIKLYLDYAAELAVRP
;
A
#
# COMPACT_ATOMS: atom_id res chain seq x y z
N MET A 1 -3.37 12.87 -1.00
CA MET A 1 -3.39 11.81 -2.02
C MET A 1 -2.74 12.38 -3.27
N ALA A 2 -1.88 11.62 -3.94
CA ALA A 2 -1.25 12.04 -5.18
C ALA A 2 -1.05 10.83 -6.10
N ASP A 3 -1.49 10.96 -7.35
CA ASP A 3 -1.24 9.99 -8.43
C ASP A 3 0.18 10.21 -8.96
N GLY A 4 1.18 9.78 -8.20
CA GLY A 4 2.57 10.13 -8.41
C GLY A 4 3.52 9.42 -7.45
N CYS A 5 4.82 9.45 -7.73
CA CYS A 5 5.87 9.02 -6.80
C CYS A 5 6.09 10.09 -5.73
N MET A 6 5.97 9.74 -4.46
CA MET A 6 6.13 10.68 -3.35
C MET A 6 7.55 10.74 -2.77
N ASP A 7 8.49 9.94 -3.28
CA ASP A 7 9.83 9.80 -2.72
C ASP A 7 10.56 11.14 -2.54
N ALA A 8 10.44 12.03 -3.53
CA ALA A 8 11.11 13.33 -3.51
C ALA A 8 10.38 14.40 -2.69
N TYR A 9 9.10 14.21 -2.39
CA TYR A 9 8.21 15.25 -1.85
C TYR A 9 7.53 14.88 -0.53
N ALA A 10 7.77 13.67 -0.01
CA ALA A 10 7.15 13.20 1.22
C ALA A 10 7.43 14.15 2.40
N ASP A 11 8.69 14.57 2.56
CA ASP A 11 9.11 15.50 3.61
C ASP A 11 8.34 16.82 3.56
N ASP A 12 8.23 17.42 2.37
CA ASP A 12 7.56 18.70 2.17
C ASP A 12 6.06 18.59 2.51
N VAL A 13 5.43 17.48 2.10
CA VAL A 13 4.03 17.21 2.41
C VAL A 13 3.81 17.05 3.92
N PHE A 14 4.71 16.34 4.63
CA PHE A 14 4.65 16.25 6.09
C PHE A 14 4.93 17.59 6.77
N ALA A 15 5.85 18.41 6.24
CA ALA A 15 6.14 19.75 6.76
C ALA A 15 4.93 20.70 6.64
N CYS A 16 4.06 20.49 5.65
CA CYS A 16 2.77 21.18 5.52
C CYS A 16 1.71 20.71 6.54
N GLY A 17 2.03 19.75 7.42
CA GLY A 17 1.13 19.25 8.46
C GLY A 17 0.27 18.06 8.04
N ALA A 18 0.55 17.43 6.89
CA ALA A 18 -0.14 16.21 6.50
C ALA A 18 0.10 15.10 7.54
N ARG A 19 -0.94 14.31 7.83
CA ARG A 19 -0.84 13.16 8.74
C ARG A 19 -0.38 11.89 8.05
N GLY A 20 -0.36 11.89 6.73
CA GLY A 20 -0.09 10.70 5.94
C GLY A 20 -0.13 10.93 4.45
N ILE A 21 0.25 9.89 3.72
CA ILE A 21 0.38 9.89 2.27
C ILE A 21 -0.42 8.71 1.70
N ILE A 22 -1.21 9.01 0.68
CA ILE A 22 -1.86 8.03 -0.19
C ILE A 22 -1.29 8.27 -1.59
N SER A 23 -0.73 7.24 -2.20
CA SER A 23 0.07 7.35 -3.41
C SER A 23 0.02 6.05 -4.22
N GLU A 24 0.95 5.89 -5.15
CA GLU A 24 1.03 4.80 -6.10
C GLU A 24 2.07 3.74 -5.69
N PRO A 25 1.99 2.50 -6.24
CA PRO A 25 2.82 1.37 -5.80
C PRO A 25 4.33 1.54 -6.04
N TYR A 26 4.73 2.54 -6.80
CA TYR A 26 6.13 2.85 -7.11
C TYR A 26 6.74 3.93 -6.19
N THR A 27 6.01 4.34 -5.14
CA THR A 27 6.56 5.11 -4.02
C THR A 27 7.27 4.16 -3.03
N ASP A 28 8.42 4.57 -2.49
CA ASP A 28 9.11 3.81 -1.44
C ASP A 28 8.47 4.05 -0.06
N TYR A 29 7.36 3.35 0.17
CA TYR A 29 6.63 3.40 1.43
C TYR A 29 7.46 3.00 2.65
N LYS A 30 8.42 2.09 2.50
CA LYS A 30 9.26 1.62 3.60
C LYS A 30 10.27 2.68 3.99
N ALA A 31 10.84 3.42 3.04
CA ALA A 31 11.67 4.59 3.34
C ALA A 31 10.86 5.68 4.06
N ILE A 32 9.66 5.99 3.58
CA ILE A 32 8.77 6.97 4.20
C ILE A 32 8.40 6.55 5.63
N ALA A 33 7.96 5.31 5.85
CA ALA A 33 7.57 4.79 7.17
C ALA A 33 8.74 4.83 8.18
N LYS A 34 9.96 4.48 7.75
CA LYS A 34 11.16 4.54 8.61
C LYS A 34 11.52 5.96 9.02
N LYS A 35 11.31 6.93 8.14
CA LYS A 35 11.67 8.34 8.36
C LYS A 35 10.60 9.09 9.15
N HIS A 36 9.33 8.93 8.79
CA HIS A 36 8.19 9.61 9.39
C HIS A 36 7.45 8.66 10.31
N LYS A 37 7.81 8.67 11.59
CA LYS A 37 7.15 7.88 12.63
C LYS A 37 5.67 8.24 12.74
N ASP A 38 4.85 7.24 13.03
CA ASP A 38 3.41 7.38 13.32
C ASP A 38 2.59 8.05 12.21
N CYS A 39 3.07 8.04 10.96
CA CYS A 39 2.33 8.56 9.82
C CYS A 39 1.26 7.57 9.32
N PHE A 40 0.26 8.08 8.62
CA PHE A 40 -0.70 7.26 7.88
C PHE A 40 -0.20 6.96 6.46
N LEU A 41 -0.25 5.70 6.01
CA LEU A 41 0.14 5.30 4.65
C LEU A 41 -0.91 4.41 3.98
N ALA A 42 -1.09 4.58 2.66
CA ALA A 42 -1.91 3.70 1.82
C ALA A 42 -1.51 3.76 0.34
N GLY A 43 -1.77 2.68 -0.42
CA GLY A 43 -1.61 2.64 -1.88
C GLY A 43 -0.43 1.82 -2.41
N GLU A 44 0.24 1.02 -1.56
CA GLU A 44 1.38 0.17 -1.95
C GLU A 44 0.96 -1.03 -2.84
N GLY A 45 -0.31 -1.46 -2.79
CA GLY A 45 -0.77 -2.62 -3.56
C GLY A 45 -0.90 -2.34 -5.06
N ASP A 46 -0.57 -3.30 -5.93
CA ASP A 46 -0.44 -3.09 -7.38
C ASP A 46 -1.48 -3.86 -8.20
N ASN A 47 -2.27 -3.13 -8.99
CA ASN A 47 -3.25 -3.69 -9.93
C ASN A 47 -2.63 -4.68 -10.93
N ARG A 48 -1.36 -4.49 -11.31
CA ARG A 48 -0.66 -5.39 -12.23
C ARG A 48 -0.43 -6.76 -11.60
N ILE A 49 -0.20 -6.81 -10.28
CA ILE A 49 -0.06 -8.07 -9.53
C ILE A 49 -1.43 -8.74 -9.41
N LEU A 50 -2.49 -7.99 -9.09
CA LEU A 50 -3.86 -8.55 -9.07
C LEU A 50 -4.25 -9.17 -10.42
N SER A 51 -3.82 -8.53 -11.52
CA SER A 51 -4.10 -8.98 -12.88
C SER A 51 -3.42 -10.29 -13.27
N THR A 52 -2.44 -10.77 -12.48
CA THR A 52 -1.79 -12.07 -12.72
C THR A 52 -2.61 -13.26 -12.24
N GLU A 53 -3.55 -13.04 -11.31
CA GLU A 53 -4.27 -14.10 -10.57
C GLU A 53 -3.35 -15.14 -9.89
N ASP A 54 -2.04 -14.87 -9.75
CA ASP A 54 -1.11 -15.76 -9.07
C ASP A 54 -1.26 -15.61 -7.56
N PRO A 55 -1.77 -16.64 -6.84
CA PRO A 55 -1.99 -16.53 -5.40
C PRO A 55 -0.72 -16.25 -4.61
N ARG A 56 0.44 -16.73 -5.08
CA ARG A 56 1.72 -16.49 -4.39
C ARG A 56 2.16 -15.05 -4.57
N ALA A 57 2.11 -14.52 -5.80
CA ALA A 57 2.49 -13.14 -6.07
C ALA A 57 1.60 -12.15 -5.30
N ILE A 58 0.29 -12.41 -5.24
CA ILE A 58 -0.66 -11.57 -4.49
C ILE A 58 -0.40 -11.68 -2.99
N LYS A 59 -0.14 -12.89 -2.47
CA LYS A 59 0.19 -13.09 -1.05
C LYS A 59 1.49 -12.37 -0.66
N ASP A 60 2.53 -12.46 -1.49
CA ASP A 60 3.82 -11.81 -1.25
C ASP A 60 3.68 -10.28 -1.26
N MET A 61 2.84 -9.73 -2.16
CA MET A 61 2.48 -8.30 -2.16
C MET A 61 1.80 -7.91 -0.83
N VAL A 62 0.80 -8.68 -0.38
CA VAL A 62 0.11 -8.41 0.90
C VAL A 62 1.08 -8.50 2.09
N LEU A 63 1.99 -9.48 2.12
CA LEU A 63 3.00 -9.59 3.18
C LEU A 63 3.94 -8.37 3.20
N SER A 64 4.39 -7.90 2.02
CA SER A 64 5.19 -6.67 1.90
C SER A 64 4.45 -5.45 2.45
N MET A 65 3.15 -5.33 2.17
CA MET A 65 2.30 -4.26 2.71
C MET A 65 2.15 -4.36 4.23
N VAL A 66 1.97 -5.57 4.78
CA VAL A 66 1.93 -5.81 6.23
C VAL A 66 3.25 -5.42 6.89
N ASP A 67 4.39 -5.69 6.26
CA ASP A 67 5.69 -5.26 6.78
C ASP A 67 5.81 -3.74 6.84
N THR A 68 5.33 -3.02 5.81
CA THR A 68 5.23 -1.55 5.86
C THR A 68 4.27 -1.09 6.98
N ALA A 69 3.12 -1.75 7.13
CA ALA A 69 2.14 -1.43 8.17
C ALA A 69 2.71 -1.55 9.59
N ARG A 70 3.64 -2.49 9.81
CA ARG A 70 4.36 -2.67 11.09
C ARG A 70 5.40 -1.58 11.37
N MET A 71 5.85 -0.85 10.35
CA MET A 71 6.83 0.22 10.49
C MET A 71 6.20 1.58 10.86
N THR A 72 4.89 1.72 10.73
CA THR A 72 4.20 3.00 10.91
C THR A 72 3.01 2.93 11.87
N GLY A 73 2.52 4.07 12.34
CA GLY A 73 1.41 4.17 13.31
C GLY A 73 0.02 4.06 12.68
N GLY A 74 -0.10 4.31 11.37
CA GLY A 74 -1.34 4.17 10.62
C GLY A 74 -1.11 3.58 9.23
N TYR A 75 -1.86 2.53 8.89
CA TYR A 75 -1.78 1.91 7.57
C TYR A 75 -3.16 1.42 7.14
N MET A 76 -3.50 1.62 5.88
CA MET A 76 -4.69 1.04 5.25
C MET A 76 -4.25 0.12 4.12
N MET A 77 -4.66 -1.15 4.18
CA MET A 77 -4.49 -2.07 3.06
C MET A 77 -5.25 -1.52 1.85
N CYS A 78 -4.50 -1.03 0.87
CA CYS A 78 -5.05 -0.29 -0.25
C CYS A 78 -4.21 -0.55 -1.51
N ILE A 79 -4.91 -0.90 -2.59
CA ILE A 79 -4.34 -0.92 -3.93
C ILE A 79 -4.15 0.53 -4.38
N GLY A 80 -2.97 0.85 -4.90
CA GLY A 80 -2.65 2.14 -5.49
C GLY A 80 -3.49 2.40 -6.73
N ASN A 81 -3.95 3.64 -6.85
CA ASN A 81 -4.98 4.07 -7.80
C ASN A 81 -6.31 3.28 -7.65
N HIS A 82 -7.29 3.62 -8.49
CA HIS A 82 -8.49 2.83 -8.64
C HIS A 82 -8.18 1.46 -9.26
N ILE A 83 -8.88 0.42 -8.80
CA ILE A 83 -8.89 -0.88 -9.46
C ILE A 83 -9.65 -0.73 -10.78
N PRO A 84 -9.00 -0.86 -11.95
CA PRO A 84 -9.68 -0.68 -13.22
C PRO A 84 -10.60 -1.88 -13.52
N TRP A 85 -11.58 -1.64 -14.39
CA TRP A 85 -12.65 -2.60 -14.72
C TRP A 85 -12.15 -3.95 -15.27
N ASN A 86 -10.92 -4.00 -15.79
CA ASN A 86 -10.33 -5.17 -16.43
C ASN A 86 -9.47 -6.02 -15.47
N VAL A 87 -9.35 -5.65 -14.19
CA VAL A 87 -8.70 -6.52 -13.20
C VAL A 87 -9.64 -7.71 -12.91
N PRO A 88 -9.17 -8.96 -12.99
CA PRO A 88 -9.99 -10.13 -12.71
C PRO A 88 -10.50 -10.16 -11.27
N ALA A 89 -11.77 -10.53 -11.09
CA ALA A 89 -12.42 -10.59 -9.78
C ALA A 89 -11.72 -11.57 -8.82
N GLU A 90 -11.16 -12.68 -9.34
CA GLU A 90 -10.46 -13.67 -8.53
C GLU A 90 -9.17 -13.10 -7.92
N GLY A 91 -8.40 -12.33 -8.70
CA GLY A 91 -7.23 -11.61 -8.19
C GLY A 91 -7.60 -10.62 -7.06
N ILE A 92 -8.70 -9.88 -7.23
CA ILE A 92 -9.22 -8.96 -6.21
C ILE A 92 -9.63 -9.73 -4.95
N LYS A 93 -10.35 -10.84 -5.11
CA LYS A 93 -10.79 -11.69 -4.00
C LYS A 93 -9.61 -12.26 -3.22
N LEU A 94 -8.58 -12.77 -3.89
CA LEU A 94 -7.35 -13.26 -3.26
C LEU A 94 -6.69 -12.17 -2.40
N TYR A 95 -6.58 -10.95 -2.92
CA TYR A 95 -6.06 -9.82 -2.16
C TYR A 95 -6.89 -9.53 -0.90
N LEU A 96 -8.22 -9.47 -1.03
CA LEU A 96 -9.12 -9.19 0.10
C LEU A 96 -9.04 -10.29 1.17
N ASP A 97 -9.02 -11.55 0.76
CA ASP A 97 -8.91 -12.70 1.65
C ASP A 97 -7.57 -12.68 2.40
N TYR A 98 -6.44 -12.50 1.69
CA TYR A 98 -5.13 -12.42 2.32
C TYR A 98 -4.97 -11.19 3.21
N ALA A 99 -5.54 -10.05 2.84
CA ALA A 99 -5.54 -8.87 3.70
C ALA A 99 -6.32 -9.13 4.99
N ALA A 100 -7.48 -9.79 4.92
CA ALA A 100 -8.26 -10.16 6.09
C ALA A 100 -7.55 -11.17 7.00
N GLU A 101 -6.81 -12.12 6.43
CA GLU A 101 -6.06 -13.14 7.18
C GLU A 101 -4.78 -12.58 7.80
N LEU A 102 -3.99 -11.82 7.03
CA LEU A 102 -2.59 -11.49 7.37
C LEU A 102 -2.42 -10.09 7.96
N ALA A 103 -3.29 -9.12 7.60
CA ALA A 103 -3.20 -7.73 8.07
C ALA A 103 -3.92 -7.51 9.40
N VAL A 104 -3.73 -8.44 10.34
CA VAL A 104 -4.25 -8.37 11.70
C VAL A 104 -3.24 -7.68 12.63
N ARG A 105 -3.71 -6.77 13.47
CA ARG A 105 -2.89 -6.25 14.57
C ARG A 105 -2.74 -7.36 15.62
N PRO A 106 -1.52 -7.66 16.08
CA PRO A 106 -1.31 -8.55 17.22
C PRO A 106 -1.89 -7.95 18.52
#